data_AF-A0A1F3KL59-F1
#
_entry.id   AF-A0A1F3KL59-F1
#
_cell.length_a   1.000
_cell.length_b   1.000
_cell.length_c   1.000
_cell.angle_alpha   90.00
_cell.angle_beta   90.00
_cell.angle_gamma   90.00
#
_symmetry.space_group_name_H-M   'P 1'
#
loop_
_entity.id
_entity.type
_entity.pdbx_description
1 polymer ?
#
loop_
_entity_poly.entity_id
_entity_poly.type
_entity_poly.pdbx_seq_one_letter_code
_entity_poly.pdbx_strand_id
1 'polypeptide(L)'
;MATALVYLVTWLLLIFSLVKDKQKTITAIKKAWKSFENILPQILSIMVIIGILLALLTPATISQLIGNRSGWIGMIIASTIGSIALIPGFVAFPLAAALLEHGAGYMQIAVFISTLMMVGIITIPLEINYFGKKATILRNSMAFAFSYIVAVIIGVFLK
;
A
#
# COMPACT_ATOMS: atom_id res chain seq x y z
N MET A 1 16.16 -13.33 10.14
CA MET A 1 17.58 -12.90 10.32
C MET A 1 17.75 -11.40 10.07
N ALA A 2 17.30 -10.84 8.94
CA ALA A 2 17.41 -9.40 8.65
C ALA A 2 16.73 -8.50 9.70
N THR A 3 15.52 -8.84 10.15
CA THR A 3 14.79 -8.04 11.16
C THR A 3 15.53 -7.93 12.48
N ALA A 4 16.13 -9.03 12.95
CA ALA A 4 16.91 -9.05 14.19
C ALA A 4 18.15 -8.16 14.09
N LEU A 5 18.84 -8.18 12.93
CA LEU A 5 19.98 -7.31 12.67
C LEU A 5 19.59 -5.83 12.72
N VAL A 6 18.49 -5.46 12.06
CA VAL A 6 17.99 -4.07 12.06
C VAL A 6 17.69 -3.60 13.48
N TYR A 7 17.01 -4.42 14.29
CA TYR A 7 16.73 -4.07 15.67
C TYR A 7 17.99 -3.94 16.53
N LEU A 8 18.95 -4.85 16.35
CA LEU A 8 20.21 -4.81 17.09
C LEU A 8 20.98 -3.53 16.77
N VAL A 9 21.13 -3.19 15.48
CA VAL A 9 21.80 -1.95 15.06
C VAL A 9 21.07 -0.72 15.59
N THR A 10 19.73 -0.71 15.53
CA THR A 10 18.93 0.41 16.04
C THR A 10 19.13 0.60 17.54
N TRP A 11 19.14 -0.48 18.32
CA TRP A 11 19.39 -0.44 19.76
C TRP A 11 20.79 0.08 20.08
N LEU A 12 21.82 -0.39 19.39
CA LEU A 12 23.19 0.09 19.58
C LEU A 12 23.32 1.59 19.27
N LEU A 13 22.72 2.06 18.18
CA LEU A 13 22.72 3.48 17.81
C LEU A 13 21.93 4.33 18.81
N LEU A 14 20.82 3.82 19.34
CA LEU A 14 20.04 4.51 20.37
C LEU A 14 20.83 4.65 21.67
N ILE A 15 21.50 3.58 22.11
CA ILE A 15 22.37 3.58 23.30
C ILE A 15 23.54 4.56 23.08
N PHE A 16 24.19 4.51 21.92
CA PHE A 16 25.25 5.46 21.57
C PHE A 16 24.75 6.92 21.61
N SER A 17 23.56 7.19 21.06
CA SER A 17 22.93 8.51 21.11
C SER A 17 22.63 8.94 22.55
N LEU A 18 22.13 8.03 23.39
CA LEU A 18 21.85 8.30 24.81
C LEU A 18 23.10 8.67 25.60
N VAL A 19 24.24 8.01 25.33
CA VAL A 19 25.53 8.32 25.94
C VAL A 19 26.06 9.67 25.46
N LYS A 20 25.87 10.01 24.18
CA LYS A 20 26.39 11.25 23.59
C LYS A 20 25.58 12.49 23.98
N ASP A 21 24.25 12.41 23.98
CA ASP A 21 23.37 13.51 24.34
C ASP A 21 22.00 12.98 24.79
N LYS A 22 21.88 12.74 26.10
CA LYS A 22 20.66 12.20 26.72
C LYS A 22 19.45 13.11 26.47
N GLN A 23 19.62 14.43 26.51
CA GLN A 23 18.52 15.37 26.43
C GLN A 23 17.95 15.46 25.01
N LYS A 24 18.82 15.50 23.98
CA LYS A 24 18.38 15.39 22.58
C LYS A 24 17.74 14.05 22.28
N THR A 25 18.32 12.96 22.78
CA THR A 25 17.80 11.62 22.52
C THR A 25 16.41 11.42 23.11
N ILE A 26 16.18 11.84 24.36
CA ILE A 26 14.85 11.78 24.98
C ILE A 26 13.85 12.65 24.21
N THR A 27 14.26 13.85 23.77
CA THR A 27 13.41 14.73 22.96
C THR A 27 13.02 14.08 21.63
N ALA A 28 13.98 13.44 20.96
CA ALA A 28 13.74 12.72 19.71
C ALA A 28 12.78 11.54 19.91
N ILE A 29 12.95 10.75 20.98
CA ILE A 29 12.04 9.65 21.32
C ILE A 29 10.63 10.16 21.59
N LYS A 30 10.47 11.26 22.34
CA LYS A 30 9.15 11.87 22.59
C LYS A 30 8.48 12.33 21.30
N LYS A 31 9.23 12.96 20.39
CA LYS A 31 8.70 13.35 19.06
C LYS A 31 8.29 12.14 18.24
N ALA A 32 9.11 11.09 18.21
CA ALA A 32 8.80 9.85 17.51
C ALA A 32 7.53 9.20 18.08
N TRP A 33 7.40 9.14 19.42
CA TRP A 33 6.22 8.62 20.09
C TRP A 33 4.97 9.43 19.75
N LYS A 34 5.06 10.76 19.76
CA LYS A 34 3.92 11.60 19.38
C LYS A 34 3.53 11.42 17.91
N SER A 35 4.51 11.30 17.01
CA SER A 35 4.25 10.99 15.60
C SER A 35 3.57 9.62 15.46
N PHE A 36 4.00 8.63 16.24
CA PHE A 36 3.38 7.30 16.26
C PHE A 36 1.93 7.36 16.75
N GLU A 37 1.65 8.06 17.86
CA GLU A 37 0.28 8.28 18.34
C GLU A 37 -0.61 8.97 17.31
N ASN A 38 -0.07 9.87 16.48
CA ASN A 38 -0.86 10.57 15.47
C ASN A 38 -1.26 9.66 14.30
N ILE A 39 -0.41 8.69 13.92
CA ILE A 39 -0.72 7.74 12.84
C ILE A 39 -1.47 6.49 13.32
N LEU A 40 -1.39 6.17 14.62
CA LEU A 40 -1.95 4.96 15.19
C LEU A 40 -3.48 4.83 15.00
N PRO A 41 -4.31 5.88 15.23
CA PRO A 41 -5.76 5.81 14.98
C PRO A 41 -6.09 5.46 13.53
N GLN A 42 -5.35 6.03 12.57
CA GLN A 42 -5.54 5.76 11.15
C GLN A 42 -5.18 4.31 10.82
N ILE A 43 -4.05 3.82 11.34
CA ILE A 43 -3.62 2.42 11.17
C ILE A 43 -4.68 1.47 11.74
N LEU A 44 -5.10 1.67 12.99
CA LEU A 44 -6.09 0.82 13.66
C LEU A 44 -7.44 0.84 12.93
N SER A 45 -7.92 2.01 12.52
CA SER A 45 -9.19 2.13 11.79
C SER A 45 -9.16 1.33 10.49
N ILE A 46 -8.06 1.41 9.74
CA ILE A 46 -7.96 0.65 8.50
C ILE A 46 -7.79 -0.84 8.77
N MET A 47 -7.04 -1.25 9.80
CA MET A 47 -6.96 -2.65 10.20
C MET A 47 -8.34 -3.23 10.55
N VAL A 48 -9.19 -2.48 11.25
CA VAL A 48 -10.59 -2.88 11.54
C VAL A 48 -11.39 -3.02 10.25
N ILE A 49 -11.31 -2.04 9.34
CA ILE A 49 -12.00 -2.11 8.04
C ILE A 49 -11.55 -3.34 7.23
N ILE A 50 -10.24 -3.62 7.20
CA ILE A 50 -9.68 -4.81 6.55
C ILE A 50 -10.19 -6.08 7.22
N GLY A 51 -10.21 -6.13 8.55
CA GLY A 51 -10.74 -7.27 9.30
C GLY A 51 -12.22 -7.53 8.98
N ILE A 52 -13.04 -6.49 8.92
CA ILE A 52 -14.44 -6.59 8.52
C ILE A 52 -14.55 -7.04 7.06
N LEU A 53 -13.75 -6.47 6.15
CA LEU A 53 -13.74 -6.83 4.74
C LEU A 53 -13.39 -8.31 4.55
N LEU A 54 -12.37 -8.83 5.24
CA LEU A 54 -11.98 -10.24 5.18
C LEU A 54 -12.99 -11.15 5.88
N ALA A 55 -13.71 -10.67 6.90
CA ALA A 55 -14.81 -11.41 7.52
C ALA A 55 -16.02 -11.54 6.57
N LEU A 56 -16.27 -10.52 5.75
CA LEU A 56 -17.37 -10.51 4.76
C LEU A 56 -16.99 -11.19 3.43
N LEU A 57 -15.73 -11.06 3.01
CA LEU A 57 -15.19 -11.67 1.79
C LEU A 57 -14.50 -12.98 2.14
N THR A 58 -15.21 -14.09 1.97
CA THR A 58 -14.62 -15.41 2.14
C THR A 58 -13.42 -15.61 1.18
N PRO A 59 -12.42 -16.46 1.52
CA PRO A 59 -11.34 -16.81 0.61
C PRO A 59 -11.84 -17.30 -0.76
N ALA A 60 -13.00 -17.96 -0.81
CA ALA A 60 -13.65 -18.37 -2.05
C ALA A 60 -14.08 -17.17 -2.90
N THR A 61 -14.71 -16.16 -2.29
CA THR A 61 -15.10 -14.90 -2.94
C THR A 61 -13.88 -14.12 -3.43
N ILE A 62 -12.83 -14.02 -2.62
CA ILE A 62 -11.56 -13.36 -2.98
C ILE A 62 -10.93 -14.07 -4.18
N SER A 63 -10.81 -15.39 -4.12
CA SER A 63 -10.23 -16.21 -5.19
C SER A 63 -11.04 -16.12 -6.49
N GLN A 64 -12.37 -15.98 -6.40
CA GLN A 64 -13.24 -15.84 -7.57
C GLN A 64 -13.14 -14.45 -8.20
N LEU A 65 -13.13 -13.38 -7.41
CA LEU A 65 -13.14 -12.00 -7.90
C LEU A 65 -11.74 -11.50 -8.30
N ILE A 66 -10.72 -11.79 -7.50
CA ILE A 66 -9.36 -11.26 -7.68
C ILE A 66 -8.27 -12.34 -7.56
N GLY A 67 -8.63 -13.63 -7.58
CA GLY A 67 -7.66 -14.73 -7.57
C GLY A 67 -7.00 -14.97 -8.93
N ASN A 68 -6.00 -15.85 -8.97
CA ASN A 68 -5.29 -16.18 -10.23
C ASN A 68 -6.24 -16.62 -11.36
N ARG A 69 -7.33 -17.33 -11.04
CA ARG A 69 -8.32 -17.80 -12.03
C ARG A 69 -9.26 -16.70 -12.55
N SER A 70 -9.34 -15.55 -11.87
CA SER A 70 -10.17 -14.41 -12.31
C SER A 70 -9.63 -13.73 -13.59
N GLY A 71 -8.36 -13.97 -13.93
CA GLY A 71 -7.71 -13.47 -15.12
C GLY A 71 -7.84 -11.96 -15.28
N TRP A 72 -8.18 -11.52 -16.50
CA TRP A 72 -8.34 -10.10 -16.85
C TRP A 72 -9.49 -9.42 -16.13
N ILE A 73 -10.57 -10.14 -15.81
CA ILE A 73 -11.73 -9.57 -15.11
C ILE A 73 -11.32 -9.12 -13.71
N GLY A 74 -10.57 -9.97 -12.98
CA GLY A 74 -10.07 -9.59 -11.66
C GLY A 74 -9.07 -8.45 -11.70
N MET A 75 -8.26 -8.33 -12.76
CA MET A 75 -7.39 -7.17 -12.94
C MET A 75 -8.19 -5.87 -13.14
N ILE A 76 -9.29 -5.91 -13.89
CA ILE A 76 -10.17 -4.74 -14.06
C ILE A 76 -10.79 -4.32 -12.73
N ILE A 77 -11.32 -5.28 -11.97
CA ILE A 77 -11.89 -5.02 -10.65
C ILE A 77 -10.83 -4.41 -9.72
N ALA A 78 -9.68 -5.07 -9.60
CA ALA A 78 -8.57 -4.66 -8.75
C ALA A 78 -8.02 -3.27 -9.13
N SER A 79 -7.81 -3.02 -10.43
CA SER A 79 -7.30 -1.74 -10.93
C SER A 79 -8.28 -0.59 -10.69
N THR A 80 -9.58 -0.84 -10.83
CA THR A 80 -10.65 0.15 -10.57
C THR A 80 -10.70 0.51 -9.09
N ILE A 81 -10.71 -0.50 -8.22
CA ILE A 81 -10.69 -0.30 -6.77
C ILE A 81 -9.42 0.47 -6.38
N GLY A 82 -8.25 0.06 -6.88
CA GLY A 82 -6.99 0.74 -6.61
C GLY A 82 -7.01 2.20 -7.07
N SER A 83 -7.49 2.48 -8.28
CA SER A 83 -7.52 3.84 -8.82
C SER A 83 -8.44 4.81 -8.04
N ILE A 84 -9.47 4.28 -7.39
CA ILE A 84 -10.41 5.05 -6.56
C ILE A 84 -9.91 5.14 -5.12
N ALA A 85 -9.32 4.07 -4.59
CA ALA A 85 -8.86 4.03 -3.22
C ALA A 85 -7.69 5.02 -3.02
N LEU A 86 -7.71 5.79 -1.93
CA LEU A 86 -6.59 6.66 -1.54
C LEU A 86 -6.03 6.15 -0.21
N ILE A 87 -5.40 4.98 -0.28
CA ILE A 87 -4.85 4.29 0.90
C ILE A 87 -3.35 4.57 0.98
N PRO A 88 -2.81 4.97 2.16
CA PRO A 88 -1.38 5.14 2.33
C PRO A 88 -0.60 3.84 2.07
N GLY A 89 0.61 3.97 1.50
CA GLY A 89 1.44 2.80 1.13
C GLY A 89 1.71 1.84 2.29
N PHE A 90 1.94 2.35 3.51
CA PHE A 90 2.19 1.52 4.69
C PHE A 90 1.01 0.63 5.10
N VAL A 91 -0.20 0.90 4.58
CA VAL A 91 -1.41 0.09 4.79
C VAL A 91 -1.71 -0.80 3.58
N ALA A 92 -1.43 -0.29 2.38
CA ALA A 92 -1.63 -1.00 1.13
C ALA A 92 -0.87 -2.33 1.07
N PHE A 93 0.39 -2.34 1.52
CA PHE A 93 1.22 -3.55 1.48
C PHE A 93 0.75 -4.66 2.43
N PRO A 94 0.44 -4.40 3.72
CA PRO A 94 -0.20 -5.39 4.58
C PRO A 94 -1.52 -5.93 4.04
N LEU A 95 -2.37 -5.06 3.47
CA LEU A 95 -3.62 -5.47 2.85
C LEU A 95 -3.37 -6.41 1.66
N ALA A 96 -2.45 -6.05 0.78
CA ALA A 96 -2.07 -6.87 -0.35
C ALA A 96 -1.54 -8.24 0.08
N ALA A 97 -0.70 -8.29 1.11
CA ALA A 97 -0.21 -9.53 1.69
C ALA A 97 -1.36 -10.40 2.22
N ALA A 98 -2.27 -9.83 3.00
CA ALA A 98 -3.43 -10.55 3.53
C ALA A 98 -4.34 -11.10 2.41
N LEU A 99 -4.60 -10.32 1.36
CA LEU A 99 -5.38 -10.76 0.20
C LEU A 99 -4.68 -11.89 -0.57
N LEU A 100 -3.36 -11.82 -0.74
CA LEU A 100 -2.57 -12.90 -1.36
C LEU A 100 -2.65 -14.19 -0.53
N GLU A 101 -2.51 -14.09 0.80
CA GLU A 101 -2.66 -15.23 1.71
C GLU A 101 -4.06 -15.88 1.63
N HIS A 102 -5.09 -15.09 1.29
CA HIS A 102 -6.47 -15.55 1.13
C HIS A 102 -6.85 -15.91 -0.32
N GLY A 103 -5.86 -16.03 -1.23
CA GLY A 103 -6.06 -16.57 -2.57
C GLY A 103 -6.19 -15.54 -3.70
N ALA A 104 -5.91 -14.26 -3.44
CA ALA A 104 -5.76 -13.28 -4.50
C ALA A 104 -4.55 -13.61 -5.39
N GLY A 105 -4.62 -13.24 -6.67
CA GLY A 105 -3.54 -13.51 -7.62
C GLY A 105 -2.48 -12.41 -7.66
N TYR A 106 -1.25 -12.79 -7.99
CA TYR A 106 -0.13 -11.84 -8.03
C TYR A 106 -0.34 -10.71 -9.05
N MET A 107 -0.94 -11.01 -10.21
CA MET A 107 -1.26 -10.01 -11.23
C MET A 107 -2.31 -9.01 -10.74
N GLN A 108 -3.35 -9.50 -10.07
CA GLN A 108 -4.45 -8.70 -9.55
C GLN A 108 -3.97 -7.79 -8.40
N ILE A 109 -3.10 -8.31 -7.54
CA ILE A 109 -2.51 -7.52 -6.46
C ILE A 109 -1.48 -6.52 -6.98
N ALA A 110 -0.68 -6.90 -7.97
CA ALA A 110 0.26 -5.99 -8.63
C ALA A 110 -0.46 -4.81 -9.30
N VAL A 111 -1.54 -5.05 -10.06
CA VAL A 111 -2.30 -3.97 -10.68
C VAL A 111 -3.02 -3.12 -9.64
N PHE A 112 -3.54 -3.73 -8.57
CA PHE A 112 -4.16 -3.00 -7.45
C PHE A 112 -3.19 -2.02 -6.79
N ILE A 113 -2.01 -2.49 -6.36
CA ILE A 113 -1.01 -1.62 -5.72
C ILE A 113 -0.53 -0.55 -6.70
N SER A 114 -0.30 -0.92 -7.96
CA SER A 114 0.19 0.00 -8.98
C SER A 114 -0.80 1.13 -9.26
N THR A 115 -2.09 0.81 -9.44
CA THR A 115 -3.10 1.84 -9.66
C THR A 115 -3.37 2.65 -8.41
N LEU A 116 -3.35 2.02 -7.23
CA LEU A 116 -3.50 2.70 -5.94
C LEU A 116 -2.47 3.81 -5.72
N MET A 117 -1.24 3.62 -6.19
CA MET A 117 -0.18 4.62 -6.01
C MET A 117 -0.07 5.61 -7.17
N MET A 118 -0.32 5.18 -8.42
CA MET A 118 -0.04 6.00 -9.59
C MET A 118 -1.27 6.70 -10.17
N VAL A 119 -2.46 6.12 -10.00
CA VAL A 119 -3.71 6.64 -10.59
C VAL A 119 -4.46 7.42 -9.52
N GLY A 120 -4.65 8.70 -9.78
CA GLY A 120 -5.18 9.65 -8.83
C GLY A 120 -6.60 10.08 -9.16
N ILE A 121 -7.58 9.16 -9.25
CA ILE A 121 -8.96 9.54 -9.61
C ILE A 121 -9.52 10.59 -8.64
N ILE A 122 -9.34 10.36 -7.34
CA ILE A 122 -9.76 11.32 -6.29
C ILE A 122 -8.96 12.62 -6.38
N THR A 123 -7.69 12.57 -6.81
CA THR A 123 -6.81 13.75 -6.91
C THR A 123 -6.93 14.48 -8.25
N ILE A 124 -7.74 14.01 -9.21
CA ILE A 124 -7.93 14.68 -10.52
C ILE A 124 -8.25 16.17 -10.37
N PRO A 125 -9.20 16.62 -9.52
CA PRO A 125 -9.53 18.05 -9.42
C PRO A 125 -8.32 18.89 -9.00
N LEU A 126 -7.53 18.38 -8.06
CA LEU A 126 -6.31 19.02 -7.62
C LEU A 126 -5.26 19.02 -8.74
N GLU A 127 -5.03 17.88 -9.39
CA GLU A 127 -4.08 17.76 -10.49
C GLU A 127 -4.44 18.69 -11.66
N ILE A 128 -5.72 18.85 -12.00
CA ILE A 128 -6.18 19.78 -13.04
C ILE A 128 -5.78 21.23 -12.71
N ASN A 129 -5.91 21.63 -11.44
CA ASN A 129 -5.57 22.99 -11.01
C ASN A 129 -4.07 23.28 -11.07
N TYR A 130 -3.22 22.28 -10.83
CA TYR A 130 -1.76 22.45 -10.83
C TYR A 130 -1.11 22.19 -12.19
N PHE A 131 -1.54 21.16 -12.91
CA PHE A 131 -0.90 20.69 -14.15
C PHE A 131 -1.70 21.03 -15.42
N GLY A 132 -2.97 21.41 -15.28
CA GLY A 132 -3.88 21.61 -16.40
C GLY A 132 -4.51 20.30 -16.91
N LYS A 133 -5.74 20.42 -17.41
CA LYS A 133 -6.60 19.26 -17.78
C LYS A 133 -5.94 18.25 -18.71
N LYS A 134 -5.22 18.72 -19.74
CA LYS A 134 -4.57 17.83 -20.73
C LYS A 134 -3.46 16.98 -20.09
N ALA A 135 -2.61 17.60 -19.27
CA ALA A 135 -1.52 16.91 -18.59
C ALA A 135 -2.05 15.91 -17.56
N THR A 136 -3.08 16.28 -16.78
CA THR A 136 -3.71 15.39 -15.79
C THR A 136 -4.29 14.14 -16.41
N ILE A 137 -5.06 14.28 -17.50
CA ILE A 137 -5.66 13.14 -18.21
C ILE A 137 -4.55 12.25 -18.77
N LEU A 138 -3.57 12.83 -19.46
CA LEU A 138 -2.46 12.08 -20.04
C LEU A 138 -1.69 11.31 -18.97
N ARG A 139 -1.35 11.96 -17.84
CA ARG A 139 -0.64 11.34 -16.72
C ARG A 139 -1.41 10.13 -16.17
N ASN A 140 -2.70 10.30 -15.87
CA ASN A 140 -3.51 9.24 -15.27
C ASN A 140 -3.75 8.09 -16.25
N SER A 141 -3.99 8.37 -17.53
CA SER A 141 -4.14 7.34 -18.55
C SER A 141 -2.85 6.55 -18.76
N MET A 142 -1.69 7.22 -18.81
CA MET A 142 -0.39 6.55 -18.91
C MET A 142 -0.08 5.73 -17.66
N ALA A 143 -0.34 6.27 -16.47
CA ALA A 143 -0.19 5.57 -15.20
C ALA A 143 -1.07 4.31 -15.11
N PHE A 144 -2.32 4.42 -15.56
CA PHE A 144 -3.25 3.29 -15.58
C PHE A 144 -2.77 2.20 -16.55
N ALA A 145 -2.38 2.57 -17.79
CA ALA A 145 -1.82 1.62 -18.74
C ALA A 145 -0.53 0.97 -18.23
N PHE A 146 0.38 1.75 -17.65
CA PHE A 146 1.63 1.27 -17.08
C PHE A 146 1.40 0.28 -15.93
N SER A 147 0.36 0.50 -15.11
CA SER A 147 0.00 -0.43 -14.02
C SER A 147 -0.30 -1.84 -14.52
N TYR A 148 -0.94 -1.97 -15.69
CA TYR A 148 -1.19 -3.28 -16.31
C TYR A 148 0.09 -3.93 -16.85
N ILE A 149 1.00 -3.13 -17.42
CA ILE A 149 2.31 -3.63 -17.86
C ILE A 149 3.08 -4.21 -16.68
N VAL A 150 3.15 -3.47 -15.57
CA VAL A 150 3.79 -3.92 -14.32
C VAL A 150 3.13 -5.20 -13.81
N ALA A 151 1.80 -5.28 -13.81
CA ALA A 151 1.07 -6.45 -13.37
C ALA A 151 1.37 -7.70 -14.20
N VAL A 152 1.43 -7.56 -15.54
CA VAL A 152 1.79 -8.66 -16.44
C VAL A 152 3.24 -9.10 -16.20
N ILE A 153 4.17 -8.16 -16.08
CA ILE A 153 5.58 -8.47 -15.78
C ILE A 153 5.66 -9.28 -14.48
N ILE A 154 5.05 -8.78 -13.40
CA ILE A 154 5.05 -9.46 -12.11
C ILE A 154 4.41 -10.86 -12.22
N GLY A 155 3.28 -10.99 -12.93
CA GLY A 155 2.63 -12.28 -13.16
C GLY A 155 3.47 -13.29 -13.92
N VAL A 156 4.33 -12.83 -14.84
CA VAL A 156 5.26 -13.71 -15.57
C VAL A 156 6.38 -14.19 -14.65
N PHE A 157 6.90 -13.33 -13.77
CA PHE A 157 8.02 -13.66 -12.88
C PHE A 157 7.62 -14.45 -11.63
N LEU A 158 6.43 -14.20 -11.07
CA LEU A 158 5.97 -14.77 -9.80
C LEU A 158 4.93 -15.88 -9.95
N LYS A 159 4.92 -16.58 -11.10
CA LYS A 159 3.97 -17.67 -11.43
C LYS A 159 3.67 -18.60 -10.26
#